data_AF-A0A1G6VNS3-F1
#
_entry.id   AF-A0A1G6VNS3-F1
#
_cell.length_a   1.000
_cell.length_b   1.000
_cell.length_c   1.000
_cell.angle_alpha   90.00
_cell.angle_beta   90.00
_cell.angle_gamma   90.00
#
_symmetry.space_group_name_H-M   'P 1'
#
loop_
_entity.id
_entity.type
_entity.pdbx_description
1 polymer ?
#
loop_
_entity_poly.entity_id
_entity_poly.type
_entity_poly.pdbx_seq_one_letter_code
_entity_poly.pdbx_strand_id
1 'polypeptide(L)'
;MKGFLLVTASLLVLAGAGCRKNETAVNETGITVIAECKGAPGYLTQAGFIPGKPFGFSVAEKGTTGLSLVQFPGPGVPYKQFRLPGWDIAGHLGAVVTDKSGNSYLIPRPFINTLKNDPVKQNTIYKVDSETGKMTAYIELPSEKQPHAGNPYGLLGLMFDCENDLLYASSVAGSGLDAETGSIYAIRTYGEPKVLATLAGVEAMGIGLCYLDGKKVLFFGKARGSEVYGIALNADGSFEGEPLKVLSLEKLGDRGDDKPRKIRFDARGNMHVSGIVFNFNLANSADKQENIYTFQYDPASKQWRLLNVRKGIL
;
A
#
# COMPACT_ATOMS: atom_id res chain seq x y z
N MET A 1 -79.24 -7.99 14.14
CA MET A 1 -78.17 -8.10 15.15
C MET A 1 -77.04 -8.92 14.57
N LYS A 2 -75.81 -8.37 14.58
CA LYS A 2 -74.51 -9.05 14.37
C LYS A 2 -74.30 -9.64 12.96
N GLY A 3 -73.20 -9.41 12.25
CA GLY A 3 -71.97 -8.68 12.49
C GLY A 3 -71.11 -8.89 11.23
N PHE A 4 -70.63 -7.81 10.62
CA PHE A 4 -69.76 -7.86 9.45
C PHE A 4 -68.35 -8.26 9.90
N LEU A 5 -67.85 -9.38 9.41
CA LEU A 5 -66.46 -9.82 9.63
C LEU A 5 -65.58 -9.08 8.60
N LEU A 6 -64.74 -8.14 9.06
CA LEU A 6 -63.65 -7.58 8.26
C LEU A 6 -62.53 -8.62 8.17
N VAL A 7 -62.22 -9.07 6.95
CA VAL A 7 -60.97 -9.78 6.66
C VAL A 7 -59.96 -8.75 6.19
N THR A 8 -59.03 -8.37 7.06
CA THR A 8 -57.87 -7.54 6.71
C THR A 8 -56.82 -8.43 6.06
N ALA A 9 -56.67 -8.32 4.74
CA ALA A 9 -55.54 -8.86 4.01
C ALA A 9 -54.32 -7.92 4.20
N SER A 10 -53.40 -8.32 5.08
CA SER A 10 -52.11 -7.65 5.23
C SER A 10 -51.22 -8.01 4.03
N LEU A 11 -51.10 -7.07 3.09
CA LEU A 11 -50.16 -7.14 1.98
C LEU A 11 -48.74 -6.89 2.53
N LEU A 12 -47.95 -7.94 2.68
CA LEU A 12 -46.53 -7.85 3.03
C LEU A 12 -45.77 -7.31 1.80
N VAL A 13 -45.44 -6.02 1.80
CA VAL A 13 -44.52 -5.44 0.82
C VAL A 13 -43.12 -5.91 1.17
N LEU A 14 -42.66 -6.96 0.49
CA LEU A 14 -41.24 -7.32 0.42
C LEU A 14 -40.52 -6.20 -0.32
N ALA A 15 -40.02 -5.21 0.41
CA ALA A 15 -39.05 -4.25 -0.09
C ALA A 15 -37.77 -5.02 -0.44
N GLY A 16 -37.62 -5.34 -1.73
CA GLY A 16 -36.38 -5.88 -2.27
C GLY A 16 -35.25 -4.89 -1.96
N ALA A 17 -34.26 -5.35 -1.18
CA ALA A 17 -32.98 -4.69 -1.04
C ALA A 17 -32.26 -4.81 -2.39
N GLY A 18 -32.62 -3.95 -3.34
CA GLY A 18 -31.89 -3.79 -4.58
C GLY A 18 -30.49 -3.31 -4.23
N CYS A 19 -29.48 -4.10 -4.64
CA CYS A 19 -28.11 -3.62 -4.76
C CYS A 19 -28.12 -2.36 -5.63
N ARG A 20 -28.05 -1.18 -4.99
CA ARG A 20 -27.67 0.04 -5.69
C ARG A 20 -26.22 -0.16 -6.12
N LYS A 21 -26.00 -0.35 -7.41
CA LYS A 21 -24.72 0.02 -8.04
C LYS A 21 -24.47 1.46 -7.61
N ASN A 22 -23.44 1.69 -6.80
CA ASN A 22 -22.89 3.03 -6.67
C ASN A 22 -22.32 3.38 -8.04
N GLU A 23 -23.08 4.10 -8.85
CA GLU A 23 -22.52 4.87 -9.95
C GLU A 23 -21.50 5.82 -9.32
N THR A 24 -20.23 5.50 -9.48
CA THR A 24 -19.12 6.40 -9.18
C THR A 24 -19.30 7.61 -10.09
N ALA A 25 -19.79 8.70 -9.51
CA ALA A 25 -19.77 9.99 -10.17
C ALA A 25 -18.34 10.26 -10.63
N VAL A 26 -18.13 10.41 -11.95
CA VAL A 26 -16.87 10.91 -12.49
C VAL A 26 -16.69 12.29 -11.87
N ASN A 27 -15.76 12.38 -10.93
CA ASN A 27 -15.45 13.62 -10.24
C ASN A 27 -14.97 14.62 -11.30
N GLU A 28 -15.46 15.87 -11.28
CA GLU A 28 -15.04 16.94 -12.22
C GLU A 28 -13.51 17.16 -12.23
N THR A 29 -12.81 16.59 -11.25
CA THR A 29 -11.36 16.59 -11.09
C THR A 29 -10.62 15.65 -12.04
N GLY A 30 -11.28 14.79 -12.83
CA GLY A 30 -10.59 13.79 -13.67
C GLY A 30 -9.95 12.64 -12.88
N ILE A 31 -10.08 12.64 -11.54
CA ILE A 31 -9.55 11.61 -10.65
C ILE A 31 -10.69 10.77 -10.08
N THR A 32 -10.60 9.46 -10.26
CA THR A 32 -11.44 8.50 -9.53
C THR A 32 -10.56 7.63 -8.64
N VAL A 33 -10.86 7.65 -7.33
CA VAL A 33 -10.11 6.91 -6.32
C VAL A 33 -10.54 5.45 -6.35
N ILE A 34 -9.58 4.54 -6.37
CA ILE A 34 -9.87 3.11 -6.24
C ILE A 34 -10.17 2.83 -4.78
N ALA A 35 -11.37 2.30 -4.50
CA ALA A 35 -11.80 2.01 -3.15
C ALA A 35 -10.91 0.93 -2.52
N GLU A 36 -10.50 1.13 -1.26
CA GLU A 36 -9.87 0.06 -0.49
C GLU A 36 -10.92 -1.02 -0.17
N CYS A 37 -10.54 -2.30 -0.29
CA CYS A 37 -11.41 -3.45 -0.06
C CYS A 37 -10.91 -4.34 1.08
N LYS A 38 -10.10 -3.81 2.00
CA LYS A 38 -9.42 -4.60 3.04
C LYS A 38 -10.41 -5.45 3.85
N GLY A 39 -10.31 -6.76 3.73
CA GLY A 39 -11.07 -7.71 4.53
C GLY A 39 -10.58 -7.70 5.98
N ALA A 40 -11.49 -7.99 6.92
CA ALA A 40 -11.12 -8.19 8.31
C ALA A 40 -10.37 -9.53 8.45
N PRO A 41 -9.15 -9.56 9.00
CA PRO A 41 -8.43 -10.82 9.20
C PRO A 41 -9.15 -11.74 10.20
N GLY A 42 -9.25 -13.03 9.90
CA GLY A 42 -9.96 -14.00 10.75
C GLY A 42 -9.40 -14.12 12.18
N TYR A 43 -8.10 -13.90 12.35
CA TYR A 43 -7.42 -13.89 13.64
C TYR A 43 -7.67 -12.63 14.50
N LEU A 44 -8.43 -11.64 14.02
CA LEU A 44 -8.72 -10.41 14.78
C LEU A 44 -9.49 -10.69 16.09
N THR A 45 -10.33 -11.71 16.10
CA THR A 45 -11.11 -12.12 17.30
C THR A 45 -10.21 -12.54 18.46
N GLN A 46 -9.01 -13.06 18.16
CA GLN A 46 -8.01 -13.47 19.16
C GLN A 46 -7.30 -12.27 19.78
N ALA A 47 -7.31 -11.11 19.11
CA ALA A 47 -6.64 -9.90 19.60
C ALA A 47 -7.35 -9.29 20.83
N GLY A 48 -8.63 -9.63 21.06
CA GLY A 48 -9.44 -9.05 22.12
C GLY A 48 -9.52 -7.52 22.03
N PHE A 49 -9.52 -6.99 20.81
CA PHE A 49 -9.71 -5.57 20.53
C PHE A 49 -11.16 -5.17 20.76
N ILE A 50 -11.39 -3.94 21.23
CA ILE A 50 -12.74 -3.41 21.38
C ILE A 50 -13.41 -3.32 20.00
N PRO A 51 -14.59 -3.94 19.78
CA PRO A 51 -15.27 -3.91 18.48
C PRO A 51 -15.60 -2.49 18.01
N GLY A 52 -15.49 -2.26 16.69
CA GLY A 52 -15.79 -0.97 16.06
C GLY A 52 -14.79 0.15 16.36
N LYS A 53 -13.69 -0.15 17.07
CA LYS A 53 -12.63 0.82 17.35
C LYS A 53 -11.47 0.69 16.34
N PRO A 54 -10.77 1.79 16.01
CA PRO A 54 -9.68 1.76 15.05
C PRO A 54 -8.55 0.81 15.47
N PHE A 55 -8.10 0.01 14.53
CA PHE A 55 -6.91 -0.82 14.66
C PHE A 55 -6.13 -0.80 13.35
N GLY A 56 -4.89 -1.28 13.38
CA GLY A 56 -4.09 -1.41 12.18
C GLY A 56 -2.90 -2.34 12.37
N PHE A 57 -2.29 -2.70 11.25
CA PHE A 57 -0.98 -3.33 11.28
C PHE A 57 0.10 -2.30 11.58
N SER A 58 1.07 -2.71 12.38
CA SER A 58 2.29 -1.96 12.65
C SER A 58 3.51 -2.85 12.47
N VAL A 59 4.53 -2.26 11.87
CA VAL A 59 5.87 -2.84 11.68
C VAL A 59 6.95 -2.03 12.40
N ALA A 60 6.54 -1.06 13.20
CA ALA A 60 7.41 -0.06 13.83
C ALA A 60 7.32 -0.07 15.37
N GLU A 61 6.70 -1.10 15.95
CA GLU A 61 6.57 -1.23 17.41
C GLU A 61 7.94 -1.32 18.09
N LYS A 62 8.15 -0.47 19.10
CA LYS A 62 9.42 -0.42 19.82
C LYS A 62 9.75 -1.77 20.45
N GLY A 63 11.01 -2.19 20.33
CA GLY A 63 11.49 -3.47 20.88
C GLY A 63 10.94 -4.72 20.18
N THR A 64 10.19 -4.56 19.08
CA THR A 64 9.57 -5.69 18.38
C THR A 64 10.11 -5.80 16.95
N THR A 65 10.54 -7.00 16.56
CA THR A 65 10.81 -7.36 15.16
C THR A 65 9.58 -8.03 14.57
N GLY A 66 9.26 -7.80 13.29
CA GLY A 66 8.12 -8.43 12.62
C GLY A 66 6.83 -7.61 12.67
N LEU A 67 5.70 -8.28 12.50
CA LEU A 67 4.37 -7.69 12.43
C LEU A 67 3.73 -7.60 13.82
N SER A 68 2.95 -6.55 14.05
CA SER A 68 2.00 -6.45 15.15
C SER A 68 0.66 -5.91 14.65
N LEU A 69 -0.42 -6.28 15.32
CA LEU A 69 -1.68 -5.57 15.27
C LEU A 69 -1.74 -4.62 16.46
N VAL A 70 -2.21 -3.40 16.24
CA VAL A 70 -2.39 -2.39 17.28
C VAL A 70 -3.80 -1.84 17.25
N GLN A 71 -4.43 -1.73 18.41
CA GLN A 71 -5.62 -0.91 18.63
C GLN A 71 -5.16 0.46 19.13
N PHE A 72 -5.50 1.50 18.37
CA PHE A 72 -5.02 2.84 18.66
C PHE A 72 -5.77 3.43 19.87
N PRO A 73 -5.06 4.15 20.76
CA PRO A 73 -5.69 4.75 21.92
C PRO A 73 -6.66 5.86 21.52
N GLY A 74 -7.75 6.00 22.27
CA GLY A 74 -8.77 7.03 22.08
C GLY A 74 -9.70 7.11 23.30
N PRO A 75 -10.75 7.95 23.27
CA PRO A 75 -11.70 8.03 24.38
C PRO A 75 -12.28 6.66 24.73
N GLY A 76 -11.95 6.16 25.93
CA GLY A 76 -12.36 4.84 26.41
C GLY A 76 -11.70 3.63 25.75
N VAL A 77 -10.64 3.83 24.96
CA VAL A 77 -9.91 2.78 24.23
C VAL A 77 -8.44 2.82 24.62
N PRO A 78 -7.91 1.82 25.35
CA PRO A 78 -6.49 1.76 25.65
C PRO A 78 -5.70 1.37 24.39
N TYR A 79 -4.42 1.75 24.35
CA TYR A 79 -3.49 1.16 23.40
C TYR A 79 -3.38 -0.34 23.72
N LYS A 80 -3.51 -1.19 22.70
CA LYS A 80 -3.34 -2.64 22.84
C LYS A 80 -2.58 -3.19 21.65
N GLN A 81 -1.59 -4.02 21.93
CA GLN A 81 -0.80 -4.73 20.93
C GLN A 81 -1.17 -6.22 20.94
N PHE A 82 -1.26 -6.82 19.75
CA PHE A 82 -1.47 -8.24 19.56
C PHE A 82 -0.54 -8.77 18.47
N ARG A 83 -0.08 -10.01 18.65
CA ARG A 83 0.79 -10.69 17.70
C ARG A 83 0.69 -12.20 17.87
N LEU A 84 0.82 -12.92 16.77
CA LEU A 84 0.95 -14.38 16.75
C LEU A 84 2.43 -14.83 16.65
N PRO A 85 2.76 -16.03 17.16
CA PRO A 85 4.05 -16.65 16.95
C PRO A 85 4.42 -16.74 15.46
N GLY A 86 5.69 -16.49 15.12
CA GLY A 86 6.20 -16.55 13.75
C GLY A 86 5.94 -15.31 12.90
N TRP A 87 5.33 -14.25 13.43
CA TRP A 87 5.16 -12.98 12.71
C TRP A 87 6.45 -12.17 12.49
N ASP A 88 7.61 -12.74 12.81
CA ASP A 88 8.97 -12.23 12.61
C ASP A 88 9.84 -13.11 11.72
N ILE A 89 9.31 -14.14 11.07
CA ILE A 89 10.13 -15.03 10.22
C ILE A 89 10.85 -14.28 9.08
N ALA A 90 10.33 -13.10 8.71
CA ALA A 90 10.88 -12.21 7.69
C ALA A 90 11.75 -11.07 8.26
N GLY A 91 12.01 -11.06 9.57
CA GLY A 91 12.79 -10.03 10.22
C GLY A 91 12.03 -8.72 10.46
N HIS A 92 12.74 -7.60 10.32
CA HIS A 92 12.10 -6.29 10.28
C HIS A 92 11.31 -6.16 8.99
N LEU A 93 10.16 -5.48 9.09
CA LEU A 93 9.18 -5.40 8.01
C LEU A 93 9.01 -3.95 7.52
N GLY A 94 8.60 -3.83 6.27
CA GLY A 94 8.29 -2.58 5.60
C GLY A 94 6.80 -2.41 5.35
N ALA A 95 6.42 -2.26 4.08
CA ALA A 95 5.02 -2.10 3.70
C ALA A 95 4.18 -3.32 4.10
N VAL A 96 2.91 -3.05 4.44
CA VAL A 96 1.87 -4.05 4.65
C VAL A 96 0.62 -3.60 3.92
N VAL A 97 0.02 -4.51 3.14
CA VAL A 97 -1.27 -4.31 2.49
C VAL A 97 -2.17 -5.53 2.75
N THR A 98 -3.48 -5.33 2.66
CA THR A 98 -4.46 -6.37 2.99
C THR A 98 -5.42 -6.53 1.82
N ASP A 99 -5.69 -7.78 1.43
CA ASP A 99 -6.66 -8.10 0.36
C ASP A 99 -8.10 -8.14 0.89
N LYS A 100 -9.05 -8.43 -0.01
CA LYS A 100 -10.47 -8.57 0.31
C LYS A 100 -10.84 -9.71 1.25
N SER A 101 -9.98 -10.73 1.35
CA SER A 101 -10.18 -11.87 2.23
C SER A 101 -9.51 -11.69 3.60
N GLY A 102 -8.84 -10.56 3.81
CA GLY A 102 -8.11 -10.25 5.04
C GLY A 102 -6.70 -10.85 5.12
N ASN A 103 -6.20 -11.44 4.03
CA ASN A 103 -4.79 -11.84 3.97
C ASN A 103 -3.93 -10.59 3.95
N SER A 104 -2.79 -10.64 4.63
CA SER A 104 -1.85 -9.52 4.67
C SER A 104 -0.57 -9.86 3.95
N TYR A 105 -0.13 -8.98 3.04
CA TYR A 105 1.11 -9.11 2.29
C TYR A 105 2.13 -8.13 2.82
N LEU A 106 3.35 -8.61 3.06
CA LEU A 106 4.40 -7.88 3.76
C LEU A 106 5.72 -8.04 3.04
N ILE A 107 6.55 -7.01 3.15
CA ILE A 107 7.91 -7.02 2.64
C ILE A 107 8.92 -6.95 3.79
N PRO A 108 10.02 -7.70 3.71
CA PRO A 108 11.13 -7.52 4.62
C PRO A 108 11.79 -6.17 4.33
N ARG A 109 12.24 -5.48 5.39
CA ARG A 109 12.97 -4.23 5.28
C ARG A 109 14.01 -4.16 6.39
N PRO A 110 15.31 -4.25 6.07
CA PRO A 110 16.36 -4.17 7.08
C PRO A 110 16.29 -2.83 7.82
N PHE A 111 16.62 -2.85 9.11
CA PHE A 111 16.62 -1.68 9.98
C PHE A 111 17.93 -1.63 10.76
N ILE A 112 18.73 -0.58 10.55
CA ILE A 112 20.05 -0.33 11.16
C ILE A 112 21.15 -1.34 10.76
N ASN A 113 20.82 -2.63 10.64
CA ASN A 113 21.71 -3.70 10.21
C ASN A 113 20.92 -4.83 9.52
N THR A 114 21.63 -5.86 9.06
CA THR A 114 21.08 -7.04 8.37
C THR A 114 20.94 -8.28 9.28
N LEU A 115 21.20 -8.18 10.59
CA LEU A 115 21.22 -9.35 11.50
C LEU A 115 19.89 -10.10 11.55
N LYS A 116 18.78 -9.37 11.33
CA LYS A 116 17.43 -9.95 11.28
C LYS A 116 16.87 -10.03 9.86
N ASN A 117 17.58 -9.52 8.86
CA ASN A 117 17.14 -9.39 7.49
C ASN A 117 18.28 -9.83 6.56
N ASP A 118 18.28 -11.11 6.21
CA ASP A 118 19.23 -11.68 5.26
C ASP A 118 19.09 -10.99 3.88
N PRO A 119 20.13 -10.33 3.34
CA PRO A 119 20.07 -9.62 2.07
C PRO A 119 19.46 -10.44 0.93
N VAL A 120 19.74 -11.74 0.84
CA VAL A 120 19.24 -12.57 -0.27
C VAL A 120 17.72 -12.78 -0.20
N LYS A 121 17.12 -12.63 0.97
CA LYS A 121 15.67 -12.79 1.17
C LYS A 121 14.88 -11.49 1.01
N GLN A 122 15.55 -10.37 0.74
CA GLN A 122 14.89 -9.06 0.72
C GLN A 122 13.97 -8.85 -0.49
N ASN A 123 14.05 -9.73 -1.50
CA ASN A 123 13.15 -9.74 -2.66
C ASN A 123 12.01 -10.77 -2.53
N THR A 124 11.69 -11.21 -1.32
CA THR A 124 10.58 -12.13 -1.04
C THR A 124 9.40 -11.39 -0.41
N ILE A 125 8.20 -11.58 -0.96
CA ILE A 125 6.95 -11.17 -0.31
C ILE A 125 6.52 -12.28 0.65
N TYR A 126 6.05 -11.90 1.83
CA TYR A 126 5.47 -12.79 2.83
C TYR A 126 3.96 -12.56 2.92
N LYS A 127 3.21 -13.62 3.21
CA LYS A 127 1.76 -13.58 3.41
C LYS A 127 1.44 -14.03 4.82
N VAL A 128 0.60 -13.28 5.53
CA VAL A 128 -0.15 -13.76 6.70
C VAL A 128 -1.51 -14.20 6.20
N ASP A 129 -1.77 -15.48 6.34
CA ASP A 129 -3.05 -16.09 5.96
C ASP A 129 -4.16 -15.66 6.91
N SER A 130 -5.30 -15.23 6.37
CA SER A 130 -6.40 -14.65 7.14
C SER A 130 -7.06 -15.66 8.09
N GLU A 131 -7.14 -16.92 7.67
CA GLU A 131 -7.84 -17.97 8.43
C GLU A 131 -6.97 -18.49 9.57
N THR A 132 -5.70 -18.76 9.28
CA THR A 132 -4.78 -19.39 10.23
C THR A 132 -3.95 -18.40 11.03
N GLY A 133 -3.77 -17.17 10.53
CA GLY A 133 -2.84 -16.20 11.06
C GLY A 133 -1.37 -16.58 10.87
N LYS A 134 -1.07 -17.64 10.10
CA LYS A 134 0.31 -18.08 9.86
C LYS A 134 0.99 -17.17 8.83
N MET A 135 2.19 -16.71 9.15
CA MET A 135 3.06 -16.02 8.20
C MET A 135 3.93 -17.04 7.44
N THR A 136 3.96 -16.98 6.12
CA THR A 136 4.85 -17.78 5.26
C THR A 136 5.44 -16.95 4.14
N ALA A 137 6.56 -17.41 3.57
CA ALA A 137 7.01 -16.89 2.29
C ALA A 137 5.90 -17.11 1.25
N TYR A 138 5.64 -16.11 0.42
CA TYR A 138 4.56 -16.12 -0.57
C TYR A 138 5.10 -16.25 -1.98
N ILE A 139 5.98 -15.33 -2.38
CA ILE A 139 6.66 -15.37 -3.68
C ILE A 139 8.01 -14.69 -3.55
N GLU A 140 9.05 -15.33 -4.09
CA GLU A 140 10.33 -14.71 -4.35
C GLU A 140 10.28 -14.08 -5.73
N LEU A 141 10.58 -12.78 -5.79
CA LEU A 141 10.56 -12.04 -7.04
C LEU A 141 11.94 -12.16 -7.71
N PRO A 142 11.99 -12.32 -9.05
CA PRO A 142 13.25 -12.32 -9.75
C PRO A 142 13.96 -10.98 -9.57
N SER A 143 15.28 -10.95 -9.76
CA SER A 143 16.06 -9.73 -9.85
C SER A 143 17.18 -9.98 -10.84
N GLU A 144 17.48 -9.00 -11.70
CA GLU A 144 18.57 -9.12 -12.67
C GLU A 144 19.93 -9.29 -11.99
N LYS A 145 20.09 -8.64 -10.83
CA LYS A 145 21.28 -8.72 -10.00
C LYS A 145 20.93 -9.12 -8.57
N GLN A 146 21.80 -9.92 -7.97
CA GLN A 146 21.61 -10.37 -6.59
C GLN A 146 21.84 -9.21 -5.60
N PRO A 147 21.12 -9.19 -4.47
CA PRO A 147 21.40 -8.28 -3.37
C PRO A 147 22.87 -8.37 -2.92
N HIS A 148 23.46 -7.24 -2.55
CA HIS A 148 24.87 -7.18 -2.12
C HIS A 148 25.05 -6.19 -0.97
N ALA A 149 26.17 -6.26 -0.25
CA ALA A 149 26.40 -5.44 0.95
C ALA A 149 26.25 -3.92 0.71
N GLY A 150 26.54 -3.42 -0.50
CA GLY A 150 26.37 -2.00 -0.86
C GLY A 150 24.90 -1.54 -1.01
N ASN A 151 23.94 -2.47 -1.08
CA ASN A 151 22.51 -2.19 -1.11
C ASN A 151 21.77 -3.38 -0.47
N PRO A 152 21.49 -3.31 0.84
CA PRO A 152 20.81 -4.38 1.55
C PRO A 152 19.30 -4.35 1.34
N TYR A 153 18.77 -3.44 0.52
CA TYR A 153 17.34 -3.34 0.26
C TYR A 153 16.92 -4.21 -0.94
N GLY A 154 15.73 -4.79 -0.84
CA GLY A 154 15.04 -5.43 -1.96
C GLY A 154 13.74 -4.69 -2.22
N LEU A 155 12.64 -5.25 -1.72
CA LEU A 155 11.32 -4.64 -1.87
C LEU A 155 11.15 -3.40 -0.99
N LEU A 156 10.47 -2.38 -1.50
CA LEU A 156 10.25 -1.11 -0.80
C LEU A 156 8.77 -0.66 -0.74
N GLY A 157 7.98 -0.99 -1.76
CA GLY A 157 6.58 -0.58 -1.87
C GLY A 157 5.65 -1.77 -2.13
N LEU A 158 4.44 -1.71 -1.56
CA LEU A 158 3.32 -2.62 -1.86
C LEU A 158 2.04 -1.82 -2.09
N MET A 159 1.23 -2.26 -3.05
CA MET A 159 -0.12 -1.76 -3.30
C MET A 159 -1.00 -2.92 -3.77
N PHE A 160 -2.17 -3.10 -3.14
CA PHE A 160 -3.13 -4.12 -3.57
C PHE A 160 -4.23 -3.46 -4.41
N ASP A 161 -4.51 -4.05 -5.57
CA ASP A 161 -5.58 -3.67 -6.47
C ASP A 161 -6.80 -4.57 -6.26
N CYS A 162 -7.82 -3.99 -5.65
CA CYS A 162 -9.07 -4.65 -5.29
C CYS A 162 -9.93 -5.08 -6.47
N GLU A 163 -9.78 -4.43 -7.63
CA GLU A 163 -10.64 -4.69 -8.78
C GLU A 163 -10.19 -5.93 -9.55
N ASN A 164 -8.88 -6.19 -9.57
CA ASN A 164 -8.26 -7.26 -10.36
C ASN A 164 -7.58 -8.36 -9.52
N ASP A 165 -7.60 -8.25 -8.18
CA ASP A 165 -6.86 -9.15 -7.28
C ASP A 165 -5.36 -9.22 -7.62
N LEU A 166 -4.76 -8.05 -7.79
CA LEU A 166 -3.34 -7.90 -8.10
C LEU A 166 -2.60 -7.24 -6.95
N LEU A 167 -1.39 -7.72 -6.70
CA LEU A 167 -0.42 -7.09 -5.83
C LEU A 167 0.65 -6.44 -6.70
N TYR A 168 0.82 -5.13 -6.56
CA TYR A 168 1.95 -4.41 -7.12
C TYR A 168 3.05 -4.31 -6.07
N ALA A 169 4.29 -4.55 -6.48
CA ALA A 169 5.45 -4.46 -5.61
C ALA A 169 6.61 -3.74 -6.31
N SER A 170 7.27 -2.82 -5.61
CA SER A 170 8.48 -2.18 -6.12
C SER A 170 9.72 -2.72 -5.43
N SER A 171 10.79 -2.88 -6.20
CA SER A 171 12.08 -3.40 -5.74
C SER A 171 13.23 -2.54 -6.22
N VAL A 172 14.24 -2.43 -5.37
CA VAL A 172 15.58 -1.90 -5.71
C VAL A 172 16.65 -2.98 -5.60
N ALA A 173 16.26 -4.25 -5.60
CA ALA A 173 17.18 -5.37 -5.50
C ALA A 173 18.24 -5.30 -6.62
N GLY A 174 19.49 -5.60 -6.26
CA GLY A 174 20.62 -5.61 -7.19
C GLY A 174 21.12 -4.23 -7.64
N SER A 175 20.46 -3.16 -7.23
CA SER A 175 20.85 -1.80 -7.60
C SER A 175 22.10 -1.35 -6.84
N GLY A 176 22.97 -0.60 -7.50
CA GLY A 176 24.25 -0.12 -6.95
C GLY A 176 24.50 1.35 -7.29
N LEU A 177 25.62 1.93 -6.89
CA LEU A 177 25.90 3.36 -7.15
C LEU A 177 25.77 3.72 -8.64
N ASP A 178 26.27 2.85 -9.52
CA ASP A 178 26.40 3.13 -10.96
C ASP A 178 25.32 2.44 -11.82
N ALA A 179 24.37 1.72 -11.22
CA ALA A 179 23.37 0.95 -11.96
C ALA A 179 22.01 0.93 -11.28
N GLU A 180 20.99 1.40 -12.00
CA GLU A 180 19.59 1.23 -11.65
C GLU A 180 19.06 -0.09 -12.21
N THR A 181 18.84 -1.08 -11.35
CA THR A 181 18.33 -2.41 -11.75
C THR A 181 17.03 -2.78 -11.04
N GLY A 182 16.39 -1.79 -10.41
CA GLY A 182 15.10 -1.97 -9.76
C GLY A 182 14.01 -2.41 -10.72
N SER A 183 12.88 -2.83 -10.16
CA SER A 183 11.72 -3.23 -10.96
C SER A 183 10.42 -3.00 -10.21
N ILE A 184 9.34 -2.88 -10.97
CA ILE A 184 7.96 -2.95 -10.45
C ILE A 184 7.30 -4.20 -11.02
N TYR A 185 6.66 -4.98 -10.15
CA TYR A 185 5.99 -6.23 -10.50
C TYR A 185 4.48 -6.09 -10.36
N ALA A 186 3.74 -6.63 -11.32
CA ALA A 186 2.31 -6.92 -11.19
C ALA A 186 2.14 -8.42 -10.89
N ILE A 187 1.54 -8.75 -9.76
CA ILE A 187 1.50 -10.12 -9.23
C ILE A 187 0.06 -10.53 -9.03
N ARG A 188 -0.35 -11.63 -9.65
CA ARG A 188 -1.65 -12.24 -9.40
C ARG A 188 -1.68 -12.89 -8.02
N THR A 189 -2.72 -12.62 -7.23
CA THR A 189 -2.82 -13.18 -5.88
C THR A 189 -3.79 -14.35 -5.71
N TYR A 190 -4.67 -14.59 -6.69
CA TYR A 190 -5.58 -15.73 -6.67
C TYR A 190 -4.90 -17.01 -7.20
N GLY A 191 -5.14 -18.13 -6.51
CA GLY A 191 -4.44 -19.40 -6.78
C GLY A 191 -2.95 -19.33 -6.43
N GLU A 192 -2.12 -19.99 -7.23
CA GLU A 192 -0.67 -19.88 -7.10
C GLU A 192 -0.19 -18.49 -7.53
N PRO A 193 0.67 -17.83 -6.70
CA PRO A 193 1.18 -16.51 -7.01
C PRO A 193 1.99 -16.53 -8.30
N LYS A 194 1.74 -15.55 -9.17
CA LYS A 194 2.41 -15.45 -10.46
C LYS A 194 2.68 -14.00 -10.82
N VAL A 195 3.92 -13.71 -11.23
CA VAL A 195 4.28 -12.45 -11.86
C VAL A 195 3.64 -12.41 -13.25
N LEU A 196 2.76 -11.43 -13.48
CA LEU A 196 2.09 -11.21 -14.77
C LEU A 196 2.89 -10.29 -15.68
N ALA A 197 3.47 -9.24 -15.10
CA ALA A 197 4.26 -8.25 -15.81
C ALA A 197 5.36 -7.68 -14.90
N THR A 198 6.45 -7.24 -15.55
CA THR A 198 7.59 -6.59 -14.90
C THR A 198 7.93 -5.32 -15.67
N LEU A 199 8.02 -4.20 -14.96
CA LEU A 199 8.63 -2.97 -15.45
C LEU A 199 10.05 -2.93 -14.92
N ALA A 200 11.01 -3.35 -15.74
CA ALA A 200 12.43 -3.42 -15.40
C ALA A 200 13.12 -2.05 -15.51
N GLY A 201 14.30 -1.90 -14.89
CA GLY A 201 15.09 -0.68 -14.94
C GLY A 201 14.49 0.50 -14.15
N VAL A 202 13.56 0.23 -13.24
CA VAL A 202 12.87 1.25 -12.45
C VAL A 202 13.07 1.01 -10.97
N GLU A 203 13.88 1.86 -10.34
CA GLU A 203 13.97 1.91 -8.89
C GLU A 203 12.86 2.76 -8.27
N ALA A 204 11.83 2.08 -7.77
CA ALA A 204 10.70 2.70 -7.12
C ALA A 204 10.61 2.37 -5.63
N MET A 205 10.18 3.34 -4.83
CA MET A 205 9.92 3.18 -3.40
C MET A 205 8.43 3.22 -3.09
N GLY A 206 7.78 4.39 -3.21
CA GLY A 206 6.34 4.51 -3.03
C GLY A 206 5.59 4.07 -4.28
N ILE A 207 4.46 3.38 -4.10
CA ILE A 207 3.52 3.05 -5.17
C ILE A 207 2.08 3.34 -4.74
N GLY A 208 1.21 3.69 -5.69
CA GLY A 208 -0.20 3.96 -5.47
C GLY A 208 -1.00 3.89 -6.77
N LEU A 209 -2.31 3.66 -6.68
CA LEU A 209 -3.19 3.53 -7.85
C LEU A 209 -4.34 4.54 -7.77
N CYS A 210 -4.71 5.09 -8.92
CA CYS A 210 -6.00 5.73 -9.12
C CYS A 210 -6.42 5.60 -10.59
N TYR A 211 -7.65 6.02 -10.89
CA TYR A 211 -8.05 6.34 -12.24
C TYR A 211 -7.78 7.82 -12.52
N LEU A 212 -7.07 8.10 -13.60
CA LEU A 212 -6.79 9.42 -14.14
C LEU A 212 -7.40 9.51 -15.54
N ASP A 213 -8.33 10.44 -15.74
CA ASP A 213 -9.09 10.62 -16.98
C ASP A 213 -9.70 9.30 -17.50
N GLY A 214 -10.22 8.49 -16.58
CA GLY A 214 -10.83 7.19 -16.88
C GLY A 214 -9.84 6.04 -17.15
N LYS A 215 -8.54 6.31 -17.17
CA LYS A 215 -7.50 5.26 -17.29
C LYS A 215 -6.93 4.90 -15.93
N LYS A 216 -6.75 3.61 -15.67
CA LYS A 216 -6.08 3.15 -14.44
C LYS A 216 -4.59 3.42 -14.55
N VAL A 217 -4.02 4.10 -13.55
CA VAL A 217 -2.62 4.53 -13.54
C VAL A 217 -1.95 4.08 -12.26
N LEU A 218 -0.80 3.42 -12.40
CA LEU A 218 0.12 3.16 -11.29
C LEU A 218 1.08 4.33 -11.17
N PHE A 219 1.02 5.01 -10.03
CA PHE A 219 1.97 6.04 -9.64
C PHE A 219 3.10 5.41 -8.84
N PHE A 220 4.32 5.87 -9.08
CA PHE A 220 5.46 5.45 -8.30
C PHE A 220 6.48 6.57 -8.07
N GLY A 221 7.09 6.57 -6.89
CA GLY A 221 8.16 7.49 -6.51
C GLY A 221 9.53 6.89 -6.77
N LYS A 222 10.44 7.64 -7.40
CA LYS A 222 11.82 7.20 -7.61
C LYS A 222 12.55 7.04 -6.28
N ALA A 223 13.35 5.99 -6.12
CA ALA A 223 14.15 5.78 -4.92
C ALA A 223 15.39 6.71 -4.86
N ARG A 224 15.97 7.08 -6.01
CA ARG A 224 17.13 7.99 -6.13
C ARG A 224 16.79 9.47 -6.22
N GLY A 225 15.56 9.80 -6.55
CA GLY A 225 15.16 11.14 -6.91
C GLY A 225 13.86 11.56 -6.23
N SER A 226 13.53 12.83 -6.41
CA SER A 226 12.32 13.43 -5.82
C SER A 226 11.09 13.29 -6.72
N GLU A 227 11.24 12.61 -7.86
CA GLU A 227 10.21 12.50 -8.88
C GLU A 227 9.17 11.43 -8.57
N VAL A 228 7.92 11.76 -8.92
CA VAL A 228 6.83 10.80 -9.02
C VAL A 228 6.49 10.63 -10.50
N TYR A 229 6.39 9.38 -10.93
CA TYR A 229 5.99 8.97 -12.27
C TYR A 229 4.62 8.30 -12.22
N GLY A 230 3.97 8.23 -13.38
CA GLY A 230 2.75 7.47 -13.62
C GLY A 230 2.90 6.62 -14.87
N ILE A 231 2.36 5.40 -14.84
CA ILE A 231 2.25 4.51 -15.99
C ILE A 231 0.82 3.99 -16.09
N ALA A 232 0.26 4.03 -17.30
CA ALA A 232 -1.06 3.48 -17.55
C ALA A 232 -1.04 1.95 -17.41
N LEU A 233 -2.20 1.38 -17.07
CA LEU A 233 -2.36 -0.06 -16.92
C LEU A 233 -3.37 -0.59 -17.93
N ASN A 234 -3.03 -1.73 -18.54
CA ASN A 234 -3.94 -2.53 -19.34
C ASN A 234 -5.06 -3.12 -18.46
N ALA A 235 -6.11 -3.63 -19.10
CA ALA A 235 -7.24 -4.25 -18.40
C ALA A 235 -6.85 -5.46 -17.53
N ASP A 236 -5.78 -6.18 -17.90
CA ASP A 236 -5.22 -7.29 -17.12
C ASP A 236 -4.26 -6.83 -16.00
N GLY A 237 -4.09 -5.51 -15.83
CA GLY A 237 -3.21 -4.89 -14.85
C GLY A 237 -1.72 -4.88 -15.22
N SER A 238 -1.36 -5.32 -16.43
CA SER A 238 -0.01 -5.14 -16.98
C SER A 238 0.26 -3.67 -17.36
N PHE A 239 1.53 -3.33 -17.58
CA PHE A 239 1.97 -1.96 -17.86
C PHE A 239 1.72 -1.57 -19.31
N GLU A 240 1.14 -0.38 -19.54
CA GLU A 240 0.84 0.17 -20.86
C GLU A 240 1.73 1.40 -21.15
N GLY A 241 2.61 1.28 -22.13
CA GLY A 241 3.49 2.36 -22.59
C GLY A 241 4.66 2.65 -21.64
N GLU A 242 5.18 3.89 -21.72
CA GLU A 242 6.32 4.33 -20.95
C GLU A 242 5.89 5.15 -19.72
N PRO A 243 6.63 5.06 -18.59
CA PRO A 243 6.37 5.93 -17.45
C PRO A 243 6.56 7.41 -17.79
N LEU A 244 5.61 8.24 -17.37
CA LEU A 244 5.66 9.69 -17.54
C LEU A 244 5.89 10.37 -16.20
N LYS A 245 6.77 11.37 -16.16
CA LYS A 245 6.97 12.19 -14.96
C LYS A 245 5.70 13.00 -14.70
N VAL A 246 5.17 12.88 -13.48
CA VAL A 246 3.91 13.49 -13.06
C VAL A 246 4.16 14.75 -12.23
N LEU A 247 5.08 14.67 -11.27
CA LEU A 247 5.46 15.78 -10.38
C LEU A 247 6.85 15.54 -9.77
N SER A 248 7.34 16.50 -8.98
CA SER A 248 8.57 16.38 -8.21
C SER A 248 8.41 16.98 -6.82
N LEU A 249 9.05 16.36 -5.82
CA LEU A 249 9.24 16.91 -4.48
C LEU A 249 10.49 17.80 -4.37
N GLU A 250 11.25 17.93 -5.46
CA GLU A 250 12.46 18.74 -5.49
C GLU A 250 12.16 20.20 -5.14
N LYS A 251 12.97 20.77 -4.24
CA LYS A 251 12.82 22.13 -3.68
C LYS A 251 11.51 22.36 -2.94
N LEU A 252 10.76 21.30 -2.61
CA LEU A 252 9.56 21.36 -1.77
C LEU A 252 9.88 20.90 -0.34
N GLY A 253 9.30 21.58 0.65
CA GLY A 253 9.53 21.29 2.07
C GLY A 253 10.94 21.66 2.55
N ASP A 254 11.22 21.43 3.83
CA ASP A 254 12.43 21.96 4.49
C ASP A 254 13.74 21.42 3.91
N ARG A 255 13.76 20.16 3.43
CA ARG A 255 14.95 19.49 2.89
C ARG A 255 15.11 19.70 1.37
N GLY A 256 14.01 19.84 0.65
CA GLY A 256 14.00 20.03 -0.79
C GLY A 256 14.46 18.83 -1.63
N ASP A 257 14.76 17.68 -1.03
CA ASP A 257 15.27 16.48 -1.72
C ASP A 257 14.59 15.18 -1.25
N ASP A 258 13.37 15.29 -0.72
CA ASP A 258 12.61 14.14 -0.22
C ASP A 258 12.33 13.10 -1.30
N LYS A 259 12.56 11.82 -0.96
CA LYS A 259 12.24 10.66 -1.80
C LYS A 259 10.79 10.22 -1.56
N PRO A 260 9.96 10.03 -2.61
CA PRO A 260 8.55 9.70 -2.42
C PRO A 260 8.36 8.23 -1.96
N ARG A 261 7.95 8.06 -0.71
CA ARG A 261 7.87 6.77 0.00
C ARG A 261 6.51 6.12 0.00
N LYS A 262 5.44 6.91 0.11
CA LYS A 262 4.06 6.43 0.07
C LYS A 262 3.25 7.36 -0.81
N ILE A 263 2.39 6.80 -1.63
CA ILE A 263 1.48 7.56 -2.49
C ILE A 263 0.07 7.06 -2.18
N ARG A 264 -0.82 7.98 -1.79
CA ARG A 264 -2.22 7.68 -1.47
C ARG A 264 -3.13 8.72 -2.09
N PHE A 265 -4.39 8.37 -2.29
CA PHE A 265 -5.41 9.30 -2.76
C PHE A 265 -6.50 9.42 -1.71
N ASP A 266 -6.94 10.64 -1.43
CA ASP A 266 -8.11 10.87 -0.59
C ASP A 266 -9.40 10.87 -1.43
N ALA A 267 -10.56 10.82 -0.77
CA ALA A 267 -11.87 10.80 -1.43
C ALA A 267 -12.16 12.02 -2.33
N ARG A 268 -11.39 13.11 -2.23
CA ARG A 268 -11.51 14.30 -3.10
C ARG A 268 -10.62 14.19 -4.34
N GLY A 269 -9.82 13.12 -4.45
CA GLY A 269 -8.86 12.91 -5.52
C GLY A 269 -7.52 13.59 -5.30
N ASN A 270 -7.23 14.12 -4.10
CA ASN A 270 -5.90 14.68 -3.84
C ASN A 270 -4.89 13.54 -3.65
N MET A 271 -3.71 13.70 -4.24
CA MET A 271 -2.58 12.82 -4.02
C MET A 271 -1.80 13.26 -2.79
N HIS A 272 -1.64 12.34 -1.84
CA HIS A 272 -0.81 12.50 -0.65
C HIS A 272 0.48 11.71 -0.86
N VAL A 273 1.60 12.42 -0.85
CA VAL A 273 2.93 11.85 -1.02
C VAL A 273 3.71 11.99 0.28
N SER A 274 4.07 10.87 0.92
CA SER A 274 4.99 10.88 2.05
C SER A 274 6.42 10.93 1.56
N GLY A 275 7.18 11.96 1.92
CA GLY A 275 8.59 12.14 1.58
C GLY A 275 9.53 11.84 2.74
N ILE A 276 10.64 11.16 2.46
CA ILE A 276 11.71 10.86 3.45
C ILE A 276 13.09 11.07 2.84
N VAL A 277 14.12 11.15 3.69
CA VAL A 277 15.50 10.89 3.26
C VAL A 277 15.69 9.39 3.03
N PHE A 278 16.25 9.02 1.88
CA PHE A 278 16.64 7.65 1.56
C PHE A 278 17.91 7.66 0.72
N ASN A 279 18.90 6.85 1.11
CA ASN A 279 20.25 6.86 0.55
C ASN A 279 20.88 5.45 0.47
N PHE A 280 20.04 4.40 0.28
CA PHE A 280 20.44 3.00 0.06
C PHE A 280 21.36 2.37 1.11
N ASN A 281 21.64 3.05 2.21
CA ASN A 281 22.40 2.52 3.34
C ASN A 281 21.51 2.31 4.56
N LEU A 282 22.05 1.60 5.56
CA LEU A 282 21.36 1.32 6.83
C LEU A 282 21.72 2.32 7.93
N ALA A 283 22.29 3.48 7.59
CA ALA A 283 22.69 4.44 8.59
C ALA A 283 21.47 4.87 9.43
N ASN A 284 21.62 4.81 10.75
CA ASN A 284 20.58 5.19 11.67
C ASN A 284 20.38 6.71 11.61
N SER A 285 19.32 7.17 10.93
CA SER A 285 18.90 8.56 11.07
C SER A 285 18.19 8.71 12.41
N ALA A 286 18.75 9.52 13.31
CA ALA A 286 18.15 9.84 14.61
C ALA A 286 16.76 10.49 14.45
N ASP A 287 16.56 11.20 13.33
CA ASP A 287 15.32 11.88 12.99
C ASP A 287 14.60 11.16 11.86
N LYS A 288 13.60 10.34 12.22
CA LYS A 288 12.60 9.80 11.30
C LYS A 288 11.61 10.92 10.94
N GLN A 289 12.07 11.90 10.20
CA GLN A 289 11.24 12.98 9.68
C GLN A 289 10.61 12.59 8.35
N GLU A 290 9.28 12.57 8.31
CA GLU A 290 8.47 12.42 7.10
C GLU A 290 7.75 13.73 6.83
N ASN A 291 7.73 14.20 5.58
CA ASN A 291 6.82 15.25 5.13
C ASN A 291 5.68 14.61 4.36
N ILE A 292 4.49 15.19 4.45
CA ILE A 292 3.32 14.80 3.65
C ILE A 292 3.01 15.98 2.73
N TYR A 293 3.19 15.76 1.44
CA TYR A 293 2.89 16.71 0.38
C TYR A 293 1.50 16.39 -0.18
N THR A 294 0.60 17.36 -0.20
CA THR A 294 -0.74 17.19 -0.78
C THR A 294 -0.81 17.88 -2.13
N PHE A 295 -1.18 17.15 -3.17
CA PHE A 295 -1.34 17.65 -4.53
C PHE A 295 -2.77 17.49 -5.03
N GLN A 296 -3.24 18.44 -5.82
CA GLN A 296 -4.51 18.38 -6.53
C GLN A 296 -4.27 18.35 -8.03
N TYR A 297 -4.96 17.47 -8.73
CA TYR A 297 -4.94 17.44 -10.19
C TYR A 297 -5.79 18.56 -10.78
N ASP A 298 -5.23 19.28 -11.75
CA ASP A 298 -5.92 20.28 -12.56
C ASP A 298 -6.21 19.68 -13.94
N PRO A 299 -7.47 19.32 -14.26
CA PRO A 299 -7.81 18.69 -15.52
C PRO A 299 -7.63 19.63 -16.73
N ALA A 300 -7.66 20.94 -16.54
CA ALA A 300 -7.50 21.90 -17.63
C ALA A 300 -6.05 21.96 -18.12
N SER A 301 -5.09 21.98 -17.19
CA SER A 301 -3.65 22.00 -17.50
C SER A 301 -3.02 20.61 -17.54
N LYS A 302 -3.75 19.58 -17.09
CA LYS A 302 -3.27 18.20 -16.88
C LYS A 302 -2.06 18.10 -15.95
N GLN A 303 -2.02 18.95 -14.92
CA GLN A 303 -0.90 19.03 -13.98
C GLN A 303 -1.33 18.83 -12.53
N TRP A 304 -0.41 18.31 -11.72
CA TRP A 304 -0.58 18.25 -10.27
C TRP A 304 -0.03 19.51 -9.62
N ARG A 305 -0.87 20.20 -8.85
CA ARG A 305 -0.52 21.43 -8.13
C ARG A 305 -0.38 21.14 -6.64
N LEU A 306 0.72 21.60 -6.05
CA LEU A 306 0.92 21.49 -4.60
C LEU A 306 -0.10 22.36 -3.87
N LEU A 307 -0.81 21.77 -2.91
CA LEU A 307 -1.72 22.48 -2.01
C LEU A 307 -1.06 22.82 -0.67
N ASN A 308 -0.35 21.85 -0.09
CA ASN A 308 0.33 22.06 1.19
C ASN A 308 1.46 21.05 1.42
N VAL A 309 2.30 21.37 2.40
CA VAL A 309 3.29 20.47 2.99
C VAL A 309 3.08 20.48 4.51
N ARG A 310 3.02 19.30 5.12
CA ARG A 310 2.95 19.16 6.59
C ARG A 310 3.92 18.11 7.09
N LYS A 311 4.35 18.23 8.34
CA LYS A 311 5.13 17.17 9.00
C LYS A 311 4.25 15.95 9.26
N GLY A 312 4.72 14.78 8.83
CA GLY A 312 4.17 13.48 9.18
C GLY A 312 4.72 13.00 10.52
N ILE A 313 4.04 12.02 11.11
CA ILE A 313 4.50 11.31 12.30
C ILE A 313 4.83 9.89 11.84
N LEU A 314 6.10 9.49 11.97
CA LEU A 314 6.60 8.14 11.64
C LEU A 314 6.55 7.20 12.84
#